data_AF-A0A930H353-F1
#
_entry.id   AF-A0A930H353-F1
#
_cell.length_a   1.000
_cell.length_b   1.000
_cell.length_c   1.000
_cell.angle_alpha   90.00
_cell.angle_beta   90.00
_cell.angle_gamma   90.00
#
_symmetry.space_group_name_H-M   'P 1'
#
loop_
_entity.id
_entity.type
_entity.pdbx_description
1 polymer ?
#
loop_
_entity_poly.entity_id
_entity_poly.type
_entity_poly.pdbx_seq_one_letter_code
_entity_poly.pdbx_strand_id
1 'polypeptide(L)'
;MINLNNNQNKINSELFNNLVNLLVQELLKIQSKKMTDYQIIFNIFNQFQFIETDWSVKELIDSTYYIDQFKNEFLYSHFLKRSEYEKLDKDKLTSLATEIVTGLFAKKIEARTSENLKNYKPNLDDFKSMVNEVLICESRFYKSLIKVHDITSYGAYEYGVVQLQLANYKMTLTRMLSSDYNWKIKTKAFIQFYLIEKRFKFKSA
;
A
#
# COMPACT_ATOMS: atom_id res chain seq x y z
N MET A 1 40.10 6.46 8.35
CA MET A 1 38.96 5.55 8.13
C MET A 1 37.77 6.15 8.86
N ILE A 2 37.02 7.04 8.20
CA ILE A 2 36.03 7.93 8.83
C ILE A 2 34.60 7.40 8.60
N ASN A 3 33.88 7.15 9.68
CA ASN A 3 32.43 7.30 9.89
C ASN A 3 31.38 6.79 8.85
N LEU A 4 31.68 5.81 8.00
CA LEU A 4 30.64 5.20 7.15
C LEU A 4 29.48 4.60 7.99
N ASN A 5 29.79 3.92 9.12
CA ASN A 5 28.78 3.34 10.00
C ASN A 5 27.94 4.39 10.76
N ASN A 6 28.52 5.50 11.19
CA ASN A 6 27.78 6.54 11.90
C ASN A 6 26.82 7.32 10.97
N ASN A 7 27.19 7.49 9.70
CA ASN A 7 26.28 8.06 8.71
C ASN A 7 25.12 7.11 8.39
N GLN A 8 25.39 5.80 8.25
CA GLN A 8 24.33 4.82 7.98
C GLN A 8 23.34 4.68 9.14
N ASN A 9 23.84 4.61 10.38
CA ASN A 9 22.99 4.56 11.58
C ASN A 9 22.11 5.81 11.72
N LYS A 10 22.65 6.99 11.40
CA LYS A 10 21.89 8.24 11.40
C LYS A 10 20.79 8.25 10.32
N ILE A 11 21.12 7.83 9.10
CA ILE A 11 20.17 7.72 7.98
C ILE A 11 19.03 6.74 8.31
N ASN A 12 19.36 5.60 8.92
CA ASN A 12 18.38 4.58 9.30
C ASN A 12 17.47 5.07 10.44
N SER A 13 18.01 5.82 11.40
CA SER A 13 17.23 6.46 12.46
C SER A 13 16.28 7.54 11.92
N GLU A 14 16.75 8.38 10.99
CA GLU A 14 15.91 9.39 10.34
C GLU A 14 14.78 8.76 9.51
N LEU A 15 15.09 7.71 8.75
CA LEU A 15 14.09 6.96 7.98
C LEU A 15 13.04 6.32 8.89
N PHE A 16 13.48 5.67 9.97
CA PHE A 16 12.59 5.04 10.96
C PHE A 16 11.61 6.07 11.54
N ASN A 17 12.14 7.17 12.07
CA ASN A 17 11.32 8.23 12.68
C ASN A 17 10.35 8.86 11.66
N ASN A 18 10.80 9.04 10.41
CA ASN A 18 9.92 9.55 9.35
C ASN A 18 8.77 8.58 9.04
N LEU A 19 9.04 7.28 8.94
CA LEU A 19 8.01 6.26 8.70
C LEU A 19 7.01 6.18 9.85
N VAL A 20 7.49 6.21 11.10
CA VAL A 20 6.63 6.26 12.29
C VAL A 20 5.71 7.49 12.22
N ASN A 21 6.29 8.67 11.97
CA ASN A 21 5.51 9.91 11.87
C ASN A 21 4.46 9.84 10.76
N LEU A 22 4.82 9.38 9.56
CA LEU A 22 3.89 9.23 8.44
C LEU A 22 2.77 8.25 8.77
N LEU A 23 3.10 7.13 9.41
CA LEU A 23 2.12 6.12 9.79
C LEU A 23 1.15 6.67 10.86
N VAL A 24 1.64 7.39 11.87
CA VAL A 24 0.78 8.07 12.86
C VAL A 24 -0.18 9.05 12.18
N GLN A 25 0.29 9.84 11.22
CA GLN A 25 -0.57 10.78 10.50
C GLN A 25 -1.68 10.06 9.71
N GLU A 26 -1.37 8.93 9.07
CA GLU A 26 -2.40 8.14 8.38
C GLU A 26 -3.36 7.44 9.36
N LEU A 27 -2.87 6.92 10.49
CA LEU A 27 -3.71 6.35 11.54
C LEU A 27 -4.74 7.38 12.07
N LEU A 28 -4.31 8.61 12.32
CA LEU A 28 -5.21 9.72 12.71
C LEU A 28 -6.24 10.06 11.61
N LYS A 29 -5.84 10.00 10.34
CA LYS A 29 -6.76 10.22 9.20
C LYS A 29 -7.80 9.12 9.07
N ILE A 30 -7.45 7.85 9.31
CA ILE A 30 -8.44 6.77 9.20
C ILE A 30 -9.40 6.75 10.40
N GLN A 31 -8.93 7.08 11.61
CA GLN A 31 -9.80 7.26 12.79
C GLN A 31 -10.89 8.31 12.53
N SER A 32 -10.59 9.36 11.76
CA SER A 32 -11.53 10.45 11.47
C SER A 32 -12.42 10.23 10.23
N LYS A 33 -12.20 9.17 9.44
CA LYS A 33 -12.95 8.93 8.19
C LYS A 33 -13.88 7.72 8.24
N LYS A 34 -13.29 6.54 8.45
CA LYS A 34 -14.01 5.26 8.38
C LYS A 34 -13.29 4.25 9.27
N MET A 35 -14.02 3.73 10.25
CA MET A 35 -13.49 2.75 11.19
C MET A 35 -13.85 1.35 10.71
N THR A 36 -12.84 0.60 10.27
CA THR A 36 -12.95 -0.75 9.71
C THR A 36 -11.62 -1.47 9.89
N ASP A 37 -11.56 -2.74 9.51
CA ASP A 37 -10.30 -3.49 9.52
C ASP A 37 -9.46 -3.10 8.30
N TYR A 38 -8.15 -3.02 8.53
CA TYR A 38 -7.19 -2.62 7.52
C TYR A 38 -6.04 -3.61 7.44
N GLN A 39 -5.55 -3.81 6.23
CA GLN A 39 -4.26 -4.41 5.99
C GLN A 39 -3.28 -3.31 5.57
N ILE A 40 -2.27 -3.07 6.39
CA ILE A 40 -1.19 -2.15 6.06
C ILE A 40 -0.12 -2.94 5.32
N ILE A 41 0.18 -2.56 4.09
CA ILE A 41 1.20 -3.20 3.27
C ILE A 41 2.41 -2.30 3.11
N PHE A 42 3.59 -2.91 3.12
CA PHE A 42 4.87 -2.27 2.92
C PHE A 42 5.62 -2.96 1.80
N ASN A 43 6.30 -2.15 0.99
CA ASN A 43 7.19 -2.65 -0.06
C ASN A 43 8.66 -2.44 0.30
N ILE A 44 9.55 -3.03 -0.51
CA ILE A 44 11.01 -2.91 -0.39
C ILE A 44 11.51 -1.44 -0.42
N PHE A 45 10.71 -0.52 -0.97
CA PHE A 45 11.00 0.91 -1.08
C PHE A 45 10.61 1.75 0.15
N ASN A 46 10.17 1.12 1.25
CA ASN A 46 9.61 1.79 2.43
C ASN A 46 8.33 2.59 2.17
N GLN A 47 7.63 2.32 1.08
CA GLN A 47 6.30 2.89 0.89
C GLN A 47 5.28 1.99 1.57
N PHE A 48 4.20 2.58 2.05
CA PHE A 48 3.09 1.84 2.61
C PHE A 48 1.74 2.33 2.09
N GLN A 49 0.74 1.46 2.15
CA GLN A 49 -0.66 1.78 1.88
C GLN A 49 -1.57 1.00 2.83
N PHE A 50 -2.73 1.59 3.12
CA PHE A 50 -3.81 0.95 3.84
C PHE A 50 -4.78 0.35 2.83
N ILE A 51 -5.12 -0.93 3.03
CA ILE A 51 -6.11 -1.67 2.26
C ILE A 51 -7.28 -1.92 3.19
N GLU A 52 -8.47 -1.45 2.85
CA GLU A 52 -9.68 -1.82 3.58
C GLU A 52 -10.04 -3.27 3.25
N THR A 53 -9.95 -4.16 4.24
CA THR A 53 -10.18 -5.60 4.08
C THR A 53 -10.22 -6.28 5.44
N ASP A 54 -11.04 -7.31 5.57
CA ASP A 54 -11.04 -8.28 6.67
C ASP A 54 -10.14 -9.51 6.40
N TRP A 55 -9.65 -9.64 5.15
CA TRP A 55 -8.70 -10.68 4.74
C TRP A 55 -7.25 -10.29 4.96
N SER A 56 -6.41 -11.26 5.32
CA SER A 56 -4.96 -11.06 5.37
C SER A 56 -4.35 -10.94 3.97
N VAL A 57 -3.19 -10.27 3.84
CA VAL A 57 -2.44 -10.23 2.57
C VAL A 57 -2.22 -11.63 1.99
N LYS A 58 -1.86 -12.59 2.84
CA LYS A 58 -1.58 -13.95 2.38
C LYS A 58 -2.80 -14.55 1.68
N GLU A 59 -3.99 -14.41 2.27
CA GLU A 59 -5.22 -14.91 1.69
C GLU A 59 -5.61 -14.18 0.40
N LEU A 60 -5.35 -12.87 0.33
CA LEU A 60 -5.53 -12.07 -0.89
C LEU A 60 -4.56 -12.48 -2.01
N ILE A 61 -3.30 -12.82 -1.67
CA ILE A 61 -2.29 -13.25 -2.65
C ILE A 61 -2.54 -14.67 -3.13
N ASP A 62 -2.75 -15.62 -2.22
CA ASP A 62 -2.78 -17.06 -2.52
C ASP A 62 -3.94 -17.43 -3.45
N SER A 63 -4.96 -16.57 -3.52
CA SER A 63 -6.19 -16.78 -4.30
C SER A 63 -6.25 -15.95 -5.60
N THR A 64 -5.20 -15.17 -5.93
CA THR A 64 -5.17 -14.32 -7.14
C THR A 64 -4.04 -14.69 -8.10
N TYR A 65 -4.38 -14.69 -9.41
CA TYR A 65 -3.49 -15.08 -10.51
C TYR A 65 -2.65 -13.92 -11.10
N TYR A 66 -2.78 -12.69 -10.58
CA TYR A 66 -2.28 -11.46 -11.20
C TYR A 66 -1.59 -10.55 -10.18
N ILE A 67 -0.36 -10.90 -9.78
CA ILE A 67 0.34 -10.11 -8.76
C ILE A 67 1.86 -10.13 -8.96
N ASP A 68 2.37 -10.33 -10.16
CA ASP A 68 3.81 -10.58 -10.31
C ASP A 68 4.64 -9.39 -9.83
N GLN A 69 4.20 -8.16 -10.12
CA GLN A 69 4.91 -6.98 -9.64
C GLN A 69 4.77 -6.75 -8.13
N PHE A 70 3.60 -7.00 -7.54
CA PHE A 70 3.48 -6.86 -6.08
C PHE A 70 4.19 -7.98 -5.34
N LYS A 71 4.23 -9.22 -5.85
CA LYS A 71 5.05 -10.30 -5.26
C LYS A 71 6.53 -9.95 -5.23
N ASN A 72 7.03 -9.26 -6.26
CA ASN A 72 8.44 -8.85 -6.33
C ASN A 72 8.78 -7.70 -5.38
N GLU A 73 7.82 -6.83 -5.08
CA GLU A 73 8.07 -5.61 -4.30
C GLU A 73 7.54 -5.69 -2.86
N PHE A 74 6.60 -6.57 -2.58
CA PHE A 74 6.03 -6.77 -1.26
C PHE A 74 7.08 -7.25 -0.28
N LEU A 75 7.05 -6.70 0.93
CA LEU A 75 8.03 -7.00 1.95
C LEU A 75 7.39 -7.38 3.29
N TYR A 76 6.42 -6.59 3.73
CA TYR A 76 5.81 -6.77 5.04
C TYR A 76 4.37 -6.30 5.03
N SER A 77 3.54 -6.91 5.88
CA SER A 77 2.19 -6.45 6.12
C SER A 77 1.82 -6.59 7.59
N HIS A 78 1.00 -5.66 8.07
CA HIS A 78 0.41 -5.70 9.40
C HIS A 78 -1.11 -5.62 9.29
N PHE A 79 -1.81 -6.60 9.86
CA PHE A 79 -3.26 -6.60 9.91
C PHE A 79 -3.69 -5.79 11.13
N LEU A 80 -4.43 -4.72 10.89
CA LEU A 80 -4.85 -3.75 11.89
C LEU A 80 -6.36 -3.87 12.07
N LYS A 81 -6.79 -4.47 13.17
CA LYS A 81 -8.21 -4.55 13.50
C LYS A 81 -8.72 -3.21 14.00
N ARG A 82 -9.95 -2.86 13.64
CA ARG A 82 -10.64 -1.67 14.13
C ARG A 82 -10.49 -1.49 15.64
N SER A 83 -10.75 -2.56 16.40
CA SER A 83 -10.72 -2.56 17.86
C SER A 83 -9.35 -2.18 18.45
N GLU A 84 -8.27 -2.37 17.69
CA GLU A 84 -6.90 -2.11 18.15
C GLU A 84 -6.55 -0.63 18.08
N TYR A 85 -7.15 0.13 17.17
CA TYR A 85 -6.80 1.54 16.96
C TYR A 85 -7.92 2.54 17.21
N GLU A 86 -9.20 2.15 17.18
CA GLU A 86 -10.31 3.12 17.18
C GLU A 86 -10.38 4.07 18.40
N LYS A 87 -9.84 3.63 19.55
CA LYS A 87 -9.87 4.38 20.82
C LYS A 87 -8.49 4.86 21.29
N LEU A 88 -7.47 4.70 20.46
CA LEU A 88 -6.12 5.10 20.82
C LEU A 88 -5.95 6.61 20.68
N ASP A 89 -5.37 7.22 21.72
CA ASP A 89 -4.84 8.57 21.67
C ASP A 89 -3.54 8.64 20.84
N LYS A 90 -3.06 9.85 20.59
CA LYS A 90 -1.88 10.08 19.75
C LYS A 90 -0.62 9.38 20.26
N ASP A 91 -0.44 9.29 21.57
CA ASP A 91 0.76 8.67 22.15
C ASP A 91 0.72 7.15 21.95
N LYS A 92 -0.44 6.53 22.19
CA LYS A 92 -0.64 5.11 21.92
C LYS A 92 -0.58 4.76 20.43
N LEU A 93 -1.08 5.65 19.56
CA LEU A 93 -0.89 5.50 18.11
C LEU A 93 0.58 5.57 17.71
N THR A 94 1.37 6.40 18.40
CA THR A 94 2.83 6.46 18.19
C THR A 94 3.49 5.15 18.61
N SER A 95 3.09 4.56 19.74
CA SER A 95 3.57 3.23 20.15
C SER A 95 3.20 2.14 19.13
N LEU A 96 1.95 2.10 18.67
CA LEU A 96 1.50 1.16 17.65
C LEU A 96 2.27 1.32 16.33
N ALA A 97 2.43 2.56 15.85
CA ALA A 97 3.18 2.83 14.63
C ALA A 97 4.66 2.42 14.77
N THR A 98 5.25 2.63 15.95
CA THR A 98 6.63 2.22 16.26
C THR A 98 6.78 0.71 16.19
N GLU A 99 5.83 -0.05 16.75
CA GLU A 99 5.80 -1.52 16.66
C GLU A 99 5.72 -2.00 15.20
N ILE A 100 4.80 -1.43 14.42
CA ILE A 100 4.60 -1.80 13.01
C ILE A 100 5.88 -1.53 12.19
N VAL A 101 6.49 -0.36 12.35
CA VAL A 101 7.73 0.00 11.64
C VAL A 101 8.91 -0.86 12.13
N THR A 102 8.95 -1.24 13.40
CA THR A 102 9.95 -2.19 13.90
C THR A 102 9.83 -3.54 13.19
N GLY A 103 8.59 -4.05 13.02
CA GLY A 103 8.32 -5.26 12.25
C GLY A 103 8.81 -5.17 10.80
N LEU A 104 8.59 -4.03 10.14
CA LEU A 104 9.13 -3.77 8.79
C LEU A 104 10.66 -3.88 8.77
N PHE A 105 11.36 -3.21 9.69
CA PHE A 105 12.83 -3.21 9.71
C PHE A 105 13.40 -4.58 10.02
N ALA A 106 12.76 -5.35 10.90
CA ALA A 106 13.12 -6.75 11.12
C ALA A 106 13.03 -7.57 9.81
N LYS A 107 11.94 -7.41 9.04
CA LYS A 107 11.81 -8.06 7.72
C LYS A 107 12.83 -7.60 6.70
N LYS A 108 13.26 -6.33 6.73
CA LYS A 108 14.35 -5.85 5.86
C LYS A 108 15.68 -6.53 6.16
N ILE A 109 15.98 -6.73 7.44
CA ILE A 109 17.19 -7.44 7.88
C ILE A 109 17.14 -8.90 7.41
N GLU A 110 16.01 -9.58 7.61
CA GLU A 110 15.80 -10.96 7.15
C GLU A 110 15.96 -11.10 5.63
N ALA A 111 15.32 -10.20 4.86
CA ALA A 111 15.32 -10.25 3.40
C ALA A 111 16.65 -9.85 2.75
N ARG A 112 17.63 -9.35 3.52
CA ARG A 112 18.90 -8.79 3.02
C ARG A 112 18.72 -7.77 1.88
N THR A 113 17.58 -7.09 1.85
CA THR A 113 17.28 -6.09 0.82
C THR A 113 18.29 -4.96 0.89
N SER A 114 19.11 -4.80 -0.16
CA SER A 114 20.13 -3.74 -0.22
C SER A 114 19.48 -2.36 -0.18
N GLU A 115 20.03 -1.44 0.63
CA GLU A 115 19.43 -0.12 0.92
C GLU A 115 19.37 0.85 -0.27
N ASN A 116 19.95 0.52 -1.43
CA ASN A 116 20.09 1.45 -2.55
C ASN A 116 18.99 1.34 -3.63
N LEU A 117 17.73 1.37 -3.18
CA LEU A 117 16.55 1.37 -4.06
C LEU A 117 16.09 2.79 -4.47
N LYS A 118 16.79 3.85 -4.02
CA LYS A 118 16.42 5.26 -4.27
C LYS A 118 16.28 5.64 -5.74
N ASN A 119 16.93 4.91 -6.65
CA ASN A 119 16.93 5.19 -8.08
C ASN A 119 16.15 4.16 -8.91
N TYR A 120 15.31 3.34 -8.26
CA TYR A 120 14.54 2.34 -9.00
C TYR A 120 13.45 3.00 -9.84
N LYS A 121 13.67 2.96 -11.15
CA LYS A 121 12.75 3.43 -12.18
C LYS A 121 11.84 2.28 -12.59
N PRO A 122 10.52 2.35 -12.36
CA PRO A 122 9.60 1.31 -12.81
C PRO A 122 9.67 1.14 -14.33
N ASN A 123 9.72 -0.09 -14.83
CA ASN A 123 9.64 -0.37 -16.26
C ASN A 123 8.24 0.00 -16.80
N LEU A 124 8.16 0.58 -17.99
CA LEU A 124 6.89 1.01 -18.59
C LEU A 124 5.98 -0.15 -18.98
N ASP A 125 6.53 -1.30 -19.38
CA ASP A 125 5.76 -2.46 -19.79
C ASP A 125 5.24 -3.23 -18.57
N ASP A 126 6.02 -3.32 -17.50
CA ASP A 126 5.55 -3.83 -16.20
C ASP A 126 4.44 -2.92 -15.67
N PHE A 127 4.61 -1.59 -15.75
CA PHE A 127 3.59 -0.63 -15.34
C PHE A 127 2.30 -0.76 -16.14
N LYS A 128 2.36 -0.94 -17.47
CA LYS A 128 1.17 -1.20 -18.30
C LYS A 128 0.50 -2.52 -17.90
N SER A 129 1.29 -3.55 -17.63
CA SER A 129 0.76 -4.85 -17.19
C SER A 129 0.00 -4.71 -15.88
N MET A 130 0.56 -4.00 -14.90
CA MET A 130 -0.11 -3.70 -13.64
C MET A 130 -1.44 -2.94 -13.83
N VAL A 131 -1.49 -1.96 -14.74
CA VAL A 131 -2.76 -1.27 -15.06
C VAL A 131 -3.79 -2.29 -15.56
N ASN A 132 -3.41 -3.21 -16.44
CA ASN A 132 -4.32 -4.23 -16.94
C ASN A 132 -4.80 -5.17 -15.82
N GLU A 133 -3.92 -5.55 -14.90
CA GLU A 133 -4.28 -6.35 -13.71
C GLU A 133 -5.34 -5.63 -12.86
N VAL A 134 -5.13 -4.35 -12.57
CA VAL A 134 -6.11 -3.52 -11.82
C VAL A 134 -7.47 -3.51 -12.53
N LEU A 135 -7.50 -3.34 -13.86
CA LEU A 135 -8.74 -3.33 -14.64
C LEU A 135 -9.43 -4.71 -14.71
N ILE A 136 -8.66 -5.80 -14.68
CA ILE A 136 -9.22 -7.16 -14.63
C ILE A 136 -9.86 -7.40 -13.25
N CYS A 137 -9.16 -7.04 -12.17
CA CYS A 137 -9.68 -7.11 -10.81
C CYS A 137 -10.91 -6.22 -10.65
N GLU A 138 -10.89 -5.01 -11.22
CA GLU A 138 -12.05 -4.11 -11.30
C GLU A 138 -13.27 -4.83 -11.89
N SER A 139 -13.11 -5.41 -13.08
CA SER A 139 -14.19 -6.09 -13.79
C SER A 139 -14.76 -7.26 -12.97
N ARG A 140 -13.89 -8.04 -12.32
CA ARG A 140 -14.31 -9.16 -11.47
C ARG A 140 -15.10 -8.67 -10.25
N PHE A 141 -14.61 -7.62 -9.60
CA PHE A 141 -15.31 -7.02 -8.48
C PHE A 141 -16.70 -6.50 -8.88
N TYR A 142 -16.82 -5.78 -9.98
CA TYR A 142 -18.14 -5.32 -10.47
C TYR A 142 -19.09 -6.48 -10.81
N LYS A 143 -18.57 -7.61 -11.31
CA LYS A 143 -19.36 -8.83 -11.55
C LYS A 143 -19.79 -9.53 -10.26
N SER A 144 -19.04 -9.35 -9.16
CA SER A 144 -19.38 -9.89 -7.84
C SER A 144 -20.45 -9.07 -7.11
N LEU A 145 -20.80 -7.89 -7.63
CA LEU A 145 -21.84 -7.06 -7.02
C LEU A 145 -23.20 -7.75 -7.14
N ILE A 146 -23.85 -7.93 -6.00
CA ILE A 146 -25.22 -8.43 -5.91
C ILE A 146 -26.08 -7.27 -5.41
N LYS A 147 -27.07 -6.87 -6.22
CA LYS A 147 -28.03 -5.83 -5.84
C LYS A 147 -29.34 -6.48 -5.37
N VAL A 148 -29.71 -6.25 -4.11
CA VAL A 148 -30.99 -6.71 -3.53
C VAL A 148 -31.66 -5.52 -2.87
N HIS A 149 -32.86 -5.13 -3.33
CA HIS A 149 -33.66 -4.03 -2.75
C HIS A 149 -32.84 -2.75 -2.48
N ASP A 150 -32.12 -2.27 -3.50
CA ASP A 150 -31.22 -1.09 -3.44
C ASP A 150 -30.01 -1.17 -2.51
N ILE A 151 -29.82 -2.28 -1.80
CA ILE A 151 -28.57 -2.60 -1.11
C ILE A 151 -27.64 -3.28 -2.12
N THR A 152 -26.47 -2.69 -2.33
CA THR A 152 -25.39 -3.32 -3.10
C THR A 152 -24.49 -4.08 -2.13
N SER A 153 -24.54 -5.40 -2.19
CA SER A 153 -23.59 -6.28 -1.52
C SER A 153 -22.48 -6.66 -2.49
N TYR A 154 -21.31 -6.98 -1.96
CA TYR A 154 -20.15 -7.38 -2.74
C TYR A 154 -19.35 -8.44 -2.00
N GLY A 155 -18.62 -9.26 -2.75
CA GLY A 155 -17.67 -10.19 -2.17
C GLY A 155 -16.55 -9.43 -1.47
N ALA A 156 -16.45 -9.58 -0.15
CA ALA A 156 -15.41 -8.93 0.66
C ALA A 156 -14.00 -9.26 0.14
N TYR A 157 -13.83 -10.48 -0.36
CA TYR A 157 -12.62 -10.95 -1.01
C TYR A 157 -12.29 -10.16 -2.29
N GLU A 158 -13.20 -10.09 -3.27
CA GLU A 158 -12.97 -9.36 -4.52
C GLU A 158 -12.70 -7.87 -4.27
N TYR A 159 -13.36 -7.28 -3.27
CA TYR A 159 -13.07 -5.93 -2.82
C TYR A 159 -11.65 -5.78 -2.30
N GLY A 160 -11.24 -6.66 -1.36
CA GLY A 160 -9.88 -6.67 -0.81
C GLY A 160 -8.80 -6.83 -1.89
N VAL A 161 -9.03 -7.72 -2.88
CA VAL A 161 -8.13 -7.90 -4.03
C VAL A 161 -7.98 -6.62 -4.85
N VAL A 162 -9.08 -5.95 -5.16
CA VAL A 162 -9.04 -4.67 -5.89
C VAL A 162 -8.30 -3.60 -5.10
N GLN A 163 -8.59 -3.47 -3.79
CA GLN A 163 -7.92 -2.50 -2.93
C GLN A 163 -6.41 -2.76 -2.87
N LEU A 164 -5.99 -4.02 -2.79
CA LEU A 164 -4.59 -4.45 -2.82
C LEU A 164 -3.91 -4.01 -4.14
N GLN A 165 -4.55 -4.24 -5.28
CA GLN A 165 -4.00 -3.88 -6.59
C GLN A 165 -3.92 -2.37 -6.78
N LEU A 166 -4.93 -1.62 -6.34
CA LEU A 166 -4.90 -0.16 -6.34
C LEU A 166 -3.77 0.39 -5.47
N ALA A 167 -3.56 -0.20 -4.30
CA ALA A 167 -2.49 0.18 -3.40
C ALA A 167 -1.11 -0.07 -4.02
N ASN A 168 -0.91 -1.23 -4.65
CA ASN A 168 0.29 -1.52 -5.42
C ASN A 168 0.52 -0.51 -6.56
N TYR A 169 -0.54 -0.22 -7.31
CA TYR A 169 -0.51 0.74 -8.42
C TYR A 169 -0.13 2.14 -7.95
N LYS A 170 -0.70 2.59 -6.84
CA LYS A 170 -0.37 3.90 -6.24
C LYS A 170 1.09 3.99 -5.81
N MET A 171 1.63 2.96 -5.16
CA MET A 171 3.04 2.95 -4.75
C MET A 171 3.98 3.01 -5.96
N THR A 172 3.68 2.24 -7.00
CA THR A 172 4.45 2.25 -8.26
C THR A 172 4.35 3.58 -8.99
N LEU A 173 3.15 4.17 -9.04
CA LEU A 173 2.95 5.51 -9.61
C LEU A 173 3.81 6.56 -8.90
N THR A 174 3.85 6.57 -7.56
CA THR A 174 4.70 7.52 -6.82
C THR A 174 6.16 7.45 -7.28
N ARG A 175 6.71 6.24 -7.46
CA ARG A 175 8.08 6.06 -7.96
C ARG A 175 8.24 6.48 -9.42
N MET A 176 7.23 6.22 -10.25
CA MET A 176 7.22 6.69 -11.64
C MET A 176 7.25 8.21 -11.72
N LEU A 177 6.50 8.90 -10.86
CA LEU A 177 6.47 10.37 -10.79
C LEU A 177 7.79 10.97 -10.27
N SER A 178 8.50 10.28 -9.37
CA SER A 178 9.81 10.70 -8.86
C SER A 178 10.99 10.35 -9.77
N SER A 179 10.79 9.53 -10.80
CA SER A 179 11.85 9.09 -11.73
C SER A 179 12.30 10.18 -12.73
N ASP A 180 13.25 9.86 -13.60
CA ASP A 180 13.73 10.70 -14.71
C ASP A 180 12.84 10.63 -15.98
N TYR A 181 11.67 9.97 -15.94
CA TYR A 181 10.73 9.99 -17.07
C TYR A 181 10.32 11.43 -17.44
N ASN A 182 10.13 11.68 -18.74
CA ASN A 182 9.65 12.98 -19.19
C ASN A 182 8.24 13.30 -18.67
N TRP A 183 7.89 14.59 -18.68
CA TRP A 183 6.62 15.08 -18.16
C TRP A 183 5.39 14.45 -18.83
N LYS A 184 5.47 14.15 -20.13
CA LYS A 184 4.37 13.54 -20.90
C LYS A 184 4.02 12.15 -20.36
N ILE A 185 5.03 11.32 -20.09
CA ILE A 185 4.86 9.98 -19.51
C ILE A 185 4.26 10.08 -18.10
N LYS A 186 4.84 10.92 -17.25
CA LYS A 186 4.37 11.12 -15.87
C LYS A 186 2.92 11.60 -15.80
N THR A 187 2.57 12.58 -16.63
CA THR A 187 1.21 13.13 -16.72
C THR A 187 0.22 12.07 -17.18
N LYS A 188 0.56 11.31 -18.22
CA LYS A 188 -0.32 10.22 -18.71
C LYS A 188 -0.56 9.16 -17.64
N ALA A 189 0.50 8.75 -16.94
CA ALA A 189 0.42 7.77 -15.85
C ALA A 189 -0.47 8.28 -14.69
N PHE A 190 -0.29 9.55 -14.28
CA PHE A 190 -1.10 10.16 -13.24
C PHE A 190 -2.58 10.26 -13.62
N ILE A 191 -2.88 10.75 -14.84
CA ILE A 191 -4.27 10.85 -15.33
C ILE A 191 -4.92 9.48 -15.38
N GLN A 192 -4.21 8.46 -15.86
CA GLN A 192 -4.72 7.10 -15.93
C GLN A 192 -5.06 6.55 -14.54
N PHE A 193 -4.16 6.70 -13.57
CA PHE A 193 -4.43 6.31 -12.18
C PHE A 193 -5.64 7.03 -11.62
N TYR A 194 -5.71 8.35 -11.80
CA TYR A 194 -6.82 9.16 -11.29
C TYR A 194 -8.18 8.74 -11.86
N LEU A 195 -8.24 8.41 -13.16
CA LEU A 195 -9.46 7.90 -13.79
C LEU A 195 -9.87 6.55 -13.23
N ILE A 196 -8.91 5.65 -13.00
CA ILE A 196 -9.14 4.33 -12.41
C ILE A 196 -9.61 4.46 -10.96
N GLU A 197 -8.87 5.19 -10.11
CA GLU A 197 -9.23 5.41 -8.69
C GLU A 197 -10.64 6.00 -8.54
N LYS A 198 -11.04 6.91 -9.43
CA LYS A 198 -12.38 7.50 -9.42
C LYS A 198 -13.50 6.50 -9.67
N ARG A 199 -13.28 5.45 -10.46
CA ARG A 199 -14.29 4.42 -10.71
C ARG A 199 -14.60 3.64 -9.44
N PHE A 200 -13.57 3.38 -8.63
CA PHE A 200 -13.68 2.65 -7.37
C PHE A 200 -14.20 3.45 -6.19
N LYS A 201 -14.43 4.76 -6.33
CA LYS A 201 -15.17 5.51 -5.31
C LYS A 201 -16.63 5.10 -5.37
N PHE A 202 -16.95 3.93 -4.80
CA PHE A 202 -18.30 3.62 -4.40
C PHE A 202 -18.73 4.73 -3.45
N LYS A 203 -19.77 5.46 -3.81
CA LYS A 203 -20.54 6.19 -2.82
C LYS A 203 -21.13 5.11 -1.93
N SER A 204 -20.45 4.80 -0.82
CA SER A 204 -21.10 4.10 0.29
C SER A 204 -22.34 4.92 0.61
N ALA A 205 -23.51 4.33 0.41
CA ALA A 205 -24.75 4.87 0.93
C ALA A 205 -24.69 4.93 2.46
#